data_AF-A0A9E2BTI6-F1
#
_entry.id   AF-A0A9E2BTI6-F1
#
_cell.length_a   1.000
_cell.length_b   1.000
_cell.length_c   1.000
_cell.angle_alpha   90.00
_cell.angle_beta   90.00
_cell.angle_gamma   90.00
#
_symmetry.space_group_name_H-M   'P 1'
#
loop_
_entity.id
_entity.type
_entity.pdbx_description
1 polymer ?
#
loop_
_entity_poly.entity_id
_entity_poly.type
_entity_poly.pdbx_seq_one_letter_code
_entity_poly.pdbx_strand_id
1 'polypeptide(L)'
;MARITDRSAKLKYMQLPKETMFDQSGKWIHLESFDDFDNGLSNLIDLWSSTSKTATKGVKESALAHFKEDLEAAVLKWSDNRAKSKKYAQIGQELAEFEAVLQEGSDPARP
;
A
#
# COMPACT_ATOMS: atom_id res chain seq x y z
N MET A 1 39.27 23.73 19.26
CA MET A 1 38.25 24.39 18.42
C MET A 1 38.00 23.49 17.21
N ALA A 2 36.83 22.83 17.17
CA ALA A 2 35.78 22.98 16.14
C ALA A 2 36.18 22.44 14.75
N ARG A 3 35.43 21.60 14.02
CA ARG A 3 34.13 20.94 14.18
C ARG A 3 34.13 19.75 13.20
N ILE A 4 33.47 18.67 13.60
CA ILE A 4 33.13 17.47 12.82
C ILE A 4 32.47 17.92 11.51
N THR A 5 33.09 17.65 10.35
CA THR A 5 32.39 17.71 9.06
C THR A 5 31.74 16.36 8.85
N ASP A 6 30.52 16.29 9.39
CA ASP A 6 29.50 15.29 9.13
C ASP A 6 29.37 15.07 7.62
N ARG A 7 29.92 13.95 7.13
CA ARG A 7 29.58 13.39 5.82
C ARG A 7 28.34 12.51 5.96
N SER A 8 27.27 13.04 6.57
CA SER A 8 25.95 12.45 6.37
C SER A 8 25.46 12.86 4.99
N ALA A 9 26.08 12.27 3.97
CA ALA A 9 25.46 12.03 2.67
C ALA A 9 24.38 10.95 2.82
N LYS A 10 23.51 11.12 3.83
CA LYS A 10 22.20 10.51 3.84
C LYS A 10 21.48 11.30 2.77
N LEU A 11 21.65 10.83 1.52
CA LEU A 11 20.69 11.05 0.45
C LEU A 11 19.36 10.89 1.15
N LYS A 12 18.75 12.03 1.45
CA LYS A 12 17.35 12.13 1.69
C LYS A 12 16.82 11.43 0.46
N TYR A 13 16.34 10.19 0.65
CA TYR A 13 15.16 9.75 -0.07
C TYR A 13 14.33 11.00 -0.15
N MET A 14 14.35 11.61 -1.34
CA MET A 14 13.41 12.66 -1.68
C MET A 14 12.11 11.93 -1.44
N GLN A 15 11.58 12.15 -0.23
CA GLN A 15 10.28 11.69 0.18
C GLN A 15 9.40 12.56 -0.70
N LEU A 16 9.28 12.14 -1.96
CA LEU A 16 8.20 12.55 -2.85
C LEU A 16 6.98 12.45 -1.96
N PRO A 17 6.14 13.51 -1.90
CA PRO A 17 4.97 13.50 -1.04
C PRO A 17 4.28 12.17 -1.30
N LYS A 18 4.17 11.32 -0.26
CA LYS A 18 3.62 9.96 -0.35
C LYS A 18 2.44 10.02 -1.30
N GLU A 19 2.54 9.41 -2.48
CA GLU A 19 1.46 9.44 -3.45
C GLU A 19 0.25 8.87 -2.74
N THR A 20 -0.74 9.73 -2.53
CA THR A 20 -1.92 9.39 -1.76
C THR A 20 -2.77 8.50 -2.64
N MET A 21 -3.12 7.30 -2.19
CA MET A 21 -4.01 6.38 -2.95
C MET A 21 -5.40 6.97 -3.27
N PHE A 22 -5.70 8.14 -2.68
CA PHE A 22 -6.83 8.98 -3.02
C PHE A 22 -6.35 10.34 -3.53
N ASP A 23 -7.02 10.89 -4.54
CA ASP A 23 -6.86 12.29 -4.95
C ASP A 23 -7.40 13.24 -3.85
N GLN A 24 -7.18 14.54 -4.02
CA GLN A 24 -7.68 15.59 -3.12
C GLN A 24 -9.21 15.56 -2.93
N SER A 25 -9.95 14.99 -3.90
CA SER A 25 -11.41 14.79 -3.82
C SER A 25 -11.81 13.50 -3.10
N GLY A 26 -10.84 12.70 -2.64
CA GLY A 26 -11.10 11.38 -2.03
C GLY A 26 -11.41 10.28 -3.04
N LYS A 27 -11.12 10.49 -4.33
CA LYS A 27 -11.30 9.48 -5.38
C LYS A 27 -10.07 8.58 -5.47
N TRP A 28 -10.27 7.28 -5.64
CA TRP A 28 -9.18 6.32 -5.86
C TRP A 28 -8.30 6.70 -7.05
N ILE A 29 -6.98 6.64 -6.86
CA ILE A 29 -5.98 6.79 -7.92
C ILE A 29 -5.60 5.39 -8.39
N HIS A 30 -5.82 5.12 -9.69
CA HIS A 30 -5.51 3.84 -10.30
C HIS A 30 -4.02 3.51 -10.20
N LEU A 31 -3.70 2.30 -9.74
CA LEU A 31 -2.34 1.80 -9.60
C LEU A 31 -1.94 1.00 -10.85
N GLU A 32 -0.81 1.33 -11.48
CA GLU A 32 -0.36 0.66 -12.71
C GLU A 32 1.05 0.06 -12.59
N SER A 33 1.96 0.71 -11.86
CA SER A 33 3.34 0.28 -11.73
C SER A 33 3.60 -0.44 -10.41
N PHE A 34 4.63 -1.28 -10.36
CA PHE A 34 5.00 -2.00 -9.14
C PHE A 34 5.22 -1.05 -7.94
N ASP A 35 5.81 0.12 -8.17
CA ASP A 35 6.05 1.11 -7.10
C ASP A 35 4.72 1.67 -6.57
N ASP A 36 3.74 1.89 -7.45
CA ASP A 36 2.38 2.29 -7.06
C ASP A 36 1.72 1.25 -6.16
N PHE A 37 1.89 -0.04 -6.47
CA PHE A 37 1.35 -1.13 -5.66
C PHE A 37 2.10 -1.31 -4.32
N ASP A 38 3.42 -1.19 -4.30
CA ASP A 38 4.24 -1.30 -3.09
C ASP A 38 3.93 -0.15 -2.11
N ASN A 39 3.90 1.07 -2.62
CA ASN A 39 3.49 2.25 -1.85
C ASN A 39 2.00 2.18 -1.48
N GLY A 40 1.15 1.73 -2.40
CA GLY A 40 -0.29 1.56 -2.21
C GLY A 40 -0.61 0.58 -1.08
N LEU A 41 0.10 -0.54 -0.99
CA LEU A 41 -0.07 -1.51 0.09
C LEU A 41 0.36 -0.93 1.43
N SER A 42 1.50 -0.23 1.47
CA SER A 42 1.95 0.48 2.67
C SER A 42 0.93 1.54 3.14
N ASN A 43 0.36 2.28 2.20
CA ASN A 43 -0.70 3.26 2.45
C ASN A 43 -1.99 2.60 2.94
N LEU A 44 -2.36 1.45 2.38
CA LEU A 44 -3.52 0.67 2.81
C LEU A 44 -3.37 0.21 4.26
N ILE A 45 -2.19 -0.32 4.62
CA ILE A 45 -1.88 -0.70 6.01
C ILE A 45 -1.98 0.52 6.95
N ASP A 46 -1.40 1.66 6.57
CA ASP A 46 -1.48 2.91 7.35
C ASP A 46 -2.94 3.37 7.54
N LEU A 47 -3.75 3.32 6.47
CA LEU A 47 -5.16 3.67 6.51
C LEU A 47 -5.94 2.76 7.47
N TRP A 48 -5.73 1.45 7.41
CA TRP A 48 -6.41 0.49 8.28
C TRP A 48 -5.97 0.60 9.74
N SER A 49 -4.70 0.95 9.99
CA SER A 49 -4.14 1.26 11.31
C SER A 49 -4.57 2.64 11.83
N SER A 50 -5.00 3.54 10.94
CA SER A 50 -5.36 4.91 11.29
C SER A 50 -6.60 4.99 12.19
N THR A 51 -6.50 5.83 13.22
CA THR A 51 -7.58 6.24 14.12
C THR A 51 -8.28 7.53 13.66
N SER A 52 -7.91 8.04 12.49
CA SER A 52 -8.50 9.26 11.94
C SER A 52 -10.00 9.07 11.66
N LYS A 53 -10.80 10.10 11.95
CA LYS A 53 -12.26 10.10 11.71
C LYS A 53 -12.63 9.97 10.24
N THR A 54 -11.73 10.36 9.34
CA THR A 54 -11.93 10.26 7.88
C THR A 54 -11.67 8.85 7.34
N ALA A 55 -10.88 8.05 8.05
CA ALA A 55 -10.64 6.63 7.74
C ALA A 55 -11.81 5.78 8.25
N THR A 56 -13.01 6.07 7.76
CA THR A 56 -14.20 5.27 8.11
C THR A 56 -14.06 3.85 7.57
N LYS A 57 -14.79 2.90 8.16
CA LYS A 57 -14.79 1.50 7.71
C LYS A 57 -15.10 1.39 6.20
N GLY A 58 -16.08 2.15 5.71
CA GLY A 58 -16.41 2.18 4.29
C GLY A 58 -15.26 2.66 3.40
N VAL A 59 -14.50 3.69 3.82
CA VAL A 59 -13.32 4.15 3.07
C VAL A 59 -12.22 3.09 3.07
N LYS A 60 -12.00 2.43 4.21
CA LYS A 60 -11.03 1.32 4.36
C LYS A 60 -11.37 0.14 3.44
N GLU A 61 -12.63 -0.28 3.43
CA GLU A 61 -13.14 -1.37 2.59
C GLU A 61 -13.11 -1.00 1.10
N SER A 62 -13.50 0.22 0.73
CA SER A 62 -13.40 0.69 -0.66
C SER A 62 -11.95 0.78 -1.15
N ALA A 63 -11.02 1.24 -0.32
CA ALA A 63 -9.59 1.27 -0.66
C ALA A 63 -9.05 -0.14 -0.94
N LEU A 64 -9.41 -1.10 -0.08
CA LEU A 64 -9.01 -2.50 -0.23
C LEU A 64 -9.61 -3.11 -1.52
N ALA A 65 -10.88 -2.84 -1.80
CA ALA A 65 -11.54 -3.33 -3.01
C ALA A 65 -10.85 -2.81 -4.28
N HIS A 66 -10.62 -1.50 -4.36
CA HIS A 66 -9.96 -0.90 -5.52
C HIS A 66 -8.51 -1.37 -5.70
N PHE A 67 -7.77 -1.52 -4.60
CA PHE A 67 -6.41 -2.08 -4.65
C PHE A 67 -6.41 -3.50 -5.26
N LYS A 68 -7.39 -4.33 -4.87
CA LYS A 68 -7.55 -5.69 -5.41
C LYS A 68 -7.89 -5.68 -6.89
N GLU A 69 -8.86 -4.86 -7.30
CA GLU A 69 -9.26 -4.72 -8.71
C GLU A 69 -8.06 -4.31 -9.59
N ASP A 70 -7.29 -3.31 -9.16
CA ASP A 70 -6.11 -2.85 -9.89
C ASP A 70 -5.02 -3.93 -9.93
N LEU A 71 -4.81 -4.66 -8.84
CA LEU A 71 -3.81 -5.72 -8.77
C LEU A 71 -4.18 -6.89 -9.67
N GLU A 72 -5.44 -7.32 -9.67
CA GLU A 72 -5.94 -8.37 -10.57
C GLU A 72 -5.77 -7.95 -12.03
N ALA A 73 -6.09 -6.70 -12.38
CA ALA A 73 -5.87 -6.16 -13.72
C ALA A 73 -4.37 -6.15 -14.09
N ALA A 74 -3.49 -5.77 -13.17
CA ALA A 74 -2.04 -5.77 -13.39
C ALA A 74 -1.49 -7.19 -13.58
N VAL A 75 -1.94 -8.16 -12.78
CA VAL A 75 -1.56 -9.57 -12.92
C VAL A 75 -1.98 -10.12 -14.28
N LEU A 76 -3.20 -9.83 -14.72
CA LEU A 76 -3.68 -10.22 -16.05
C LEU A 76 -2.90 -9.54 -17.18
N LYS A 77 -2.60 -8.24 -17.06
CA LYS A 77 -1.82 -7.48 -18.05
C LYS A 77 -0.41 -8.02 -18.24
N TRP A 78 0.18 -8.59 -17.19
CA TRP A 78 1.56 -9.08 -17.19
C TRP A 78 1.68 -10.60 -17.12
N SER A 79 0.61 -11.34 -17.43
CA SER A 79 0.57 -12.82 -17.39
C SER A 79 1.73 -13.48 -18.14
N ASP A 80 2.09 -12.94 -19.30
CA ASP A 80 3.14 -13.48 -20.19
C ASP A 80 4.53 -12.96 -19.83
N ASN A 81 4.64 -11.99 -18.90
CA ASN A 81 5.90 -11.46 -18.43
C ASN A 81 6.26 -12.08 -17.08
N ARG A 82 7.01 -13.19 -17.11
CA ARG A 82 7.39 -13.96 -15.91
C ARG A 82 7.99 -13.11 -14.78
N ALA A 83 8.85 -12.14 -15.11
CA ALA A 83 9.48 -11.29 -14.10
C ALA A 83 8.48 -10.34 -13.43
N LYS A 84 7.59 -9.73 -14.22
CA LYS A 84 6.55 -8.84 -13.69
C LYS A 84 5.45 -9.62 -12.96
N SER A 85 4.97 -10.72 -13.54
CA SER A 85 4.00 -11.61 -12.90
C SER A 85 4.46 -12.06 -11.52
N LYS A 86 5.74 -12.44 -11.35
CA LYS A 86 6.30 -12.77 -10.03
C LYS A 86 6.18 -11.62 -9.03
N LYS A 87 6.50 -10.39 -9.45
CA LYS A 87 6.42 -9.21 -8.57
C LYS A 87 4.99 -8.94 -8.11
N TYR A 88 4.03 -8.92 -9.03
CA TYR A 88 2.62 -8.69 -8.67
C TYR A 88 2.03 -9.84 -7.85
N ALA A 89 2.48 -11.09 -8.08
CA ALA A 89 2.11 -12.21 -7.24
C ALA A 89 2.63 -12.07 -5.79
N GLN A 90 3.83 -11.49 -5.58
CA GLN A 90 4.33 -11.19 -4.25
C GLN A 90 3.49 -10.14 -3.54
N ILE A 91 3.11 -9.05 -4.22
CA ILE A 91 2.18 -8.05 -3.68
C ILE A 91 0.84 -8.71 -3.30
N GLY A 92 0.32 -9.62 -4.13
CA GLY A 92 -0.90 -10.36 -3.83
C GLY A 92 -0.78 -11.26 -2.60
N GLN A 93 0.39 -11.86 -2.37
CA GLN A 93 0.66 -12.62 -1.15
C GLN A 93 0.67 -11.71 0.08
N GLU A 94 1.39 -10.59 0.04
CA GLU A 94 1.45 -9.64 1.16
C GLU A 94 0.06 -9.05 1.47
N LEU A 95 -0.73 -8.78 0.45
CA LEU A 95 -2.13 -8.37 0.59
C LEU A 95 -2.98 -9.44 1.29
N ALA A 96 -2.81 -10.72 0.93
CA ALA A 96 -3.53 -11.82 1.56
C ALA A 96 -3.13 -11.99 3.04
N GLU A 97 -1.85 -11.81 3.38
CA GLU A 97 -1.37 -11.80 4.77
C GLU A 97 -2.00 -10.64 5.55
N PHE A 98 -2.09 -9.46 4.94
CA PHE A 98 -2.78 -8.31 5.53
C PHE A 98 -4.29 -8.57 5.74
N GLU A 99 -5.00 -9.11 4.75
CA GLU A 99 -6.42 -9.46 4.88
C GLU A 99 -6.67 -10.51 5.98
N ALA A 100 -5.77 -11.49 6.13
CA ALA A 100 -5.84 -12.47 7.21
C ALA A 100 -5.74 -11.82 8.60
N VAL A 101 -4.85 -10.84 8.77
CA VAL A 101 -4.73 -10.06 10.01
C VAL A 101 -6.01 -9.25 10.28
N LEU A 102 -6.62 -8.67 9.24
CA LEU A 102 -7.90 -7.97 9.40
C LEU A 102 -9.01 -8.91 9.85
N GLN A 103 -9.03 -10.14 9.36
CA GLN A 103 -10.01 -11.15 9.74
C GLN A 103 -9.78 -11.64 11.19
N GLU A 104 -8.53 -11.89 11.59
CA GLU A 104 -8.20 -12.28 12.97
C GLU A 104 -8.47 -11.14 13.98
N GLY A 105 -8.21 -9.89 13.61
CA GLY A 105 -8.50 -8.72 14.43
C GLY A 105 -9.99 -8.36 14.49
N SER A 106 -10.81 -8.91 13.59
CA SER A 106 -12.26 -8.73 13.56
C SER A 106 -13.03 -9.84 14.28
N ASP A 107 -12.33 -10.80 14.90
CA ASP A 107 -12.95 -11.90 15.64
C ASP A 107 -13.14 -11.51 17.13
N PRO A 108 -14.38 -11.23 17.59
CA PRO A 108 -14.65 -10.97 19.00
C PRO A 108 -14.59 -12.24 19.87
N ALA A 109 -14.26 -13.40 19.30
CA ALA A 109 -14.27 -14.69 19.99
C ALA A 109 -12.85 -15.25 20.13
N ARG A 110 -12.00 -14.59 20.92
CA ARG A 110 -10.92 -15.28 21.61
C ARG A 110 -11.30 -15.45 23.10
N PRO A 111 -11.44 -16.70 23.60
CA PRO A 111 -11.78 -16.97 25.00
C PRO A 111 -10.68 -16.53 25.97
#